data_AF-A0ABD7TW57-F1
#
_entry.id   AF-A0ABD7TW57-F1
#
_cell.length_a   1.000
_cell.length_b   1.000
_cell.length_c   1.000
_cell.angle_alpha   90.00
_cell.angle_beta   90.00
_cell.angle_gamma   90.00
#
_symmetry.space_group_name_H-M   'P 1'
#
loop_
_entity.id
_entity.type
_entity.pdbx_description
1 polymer ?
#
loop_
_entity_poly.entity_id
_entity_poly.type
_entity_poly.pdbx_seq_one_letter_code
_entity_poly.pdbx_strand_id
1 'polypeptide(L)'
;MRSSSSTEDEEDESGAVQMGPWHTTLLEAYKLDGSFLWRVALGPNVPVGNLTSFAVYDFDGDGKCEIAVRTAEGTVFGDGTEIKDTDGDGKVDYRVEGSAHIHGGPEFLSVLDGMTGRELARTDYIALGKSEDWGDNYYKRSASYRVGVGCFSGTTPSILICRGVYGKMVLEAWDFQGQELKKRWRFDTSDGVHGDYAGQGNHSLSVGDVDDDGCDEVVYGGCCIDHNGKGLWNSRHGHGDALHLGKFDPSRKGLQIWSCFEACPFKVGAALRDARTGETIWDFPYSGDMGRCLVADIDPDSPGCEMWWYKGNAHSCTGADLGYGAGSSSMSYNMAVWFSNSLNRQLLDRSKIDAPKEKRVFTIYRYEVTTINSSKSNPCFYADIWGDWREEIIQVTSDQTELRLFTTWYPTDYKFPYLMSDHVYEMSALNQNIGYNQPTQLGYYLGSDLYKK
;
A
#
# COMPACT_ATOMS: atom_id res chain seq x y z
N MET A 1 -20.43 -22.41 0.14
CA MET A 1 -19.43 -21.80 -0.76
C MET A 1 -18.35 -22.85 -0.98
N ARG A 2 -18.03 -23.22 -2.23
CA ARG A 2 -17.10 -24.34 -2.49
C ARG A 2 -15.68 -23.91 -2.17
N SER A 3 -15.00 -24.68 -1.32
CA SER A 3 -13.58 -24.59 -1.05
C SER A 3 -12.79 -25.05 -2.28
N SER A 4 -11.93 -24.21 -2.82
CA SER A 4 -10.79 -24.65 -3.62
C SER A 4 -9.56 -24.62 -2.72
N SER A 5 -9.26 -25.77 -2.12
CA SER A 5 -7.94 -26.06 -1.59
C SER A 5 -6.98 -26.29 -2.77
N SER A 6 -6.02 -25.41 -2.97
CA SER A 6 -4.82 -25.70 -3.73
C SER A 6 -3.62 -25.26 -2.91
N THR A 7 -3.06 -26.23 -2.19
CA THR A 7 -1.64 -26.28 -1.85
C THR A 7 -0.84 -26.45 -3.13
N GLU A 8 0.03 -25.50 -3.46
CA GLU A 8 1.39 -25.71 -3.98
C GLU A 8 2.03 -24.38 -4.37
N ASP A 9 3.30 -24.24 -4.02
CA ASP A 9 4.18 -23.09 -4.23
C ASP A 9 4.50 -22.90 -5.72
N GLU A 10 3.61 -22.22 -6.45
CA GLU A 10 3.94 -21.51 -7.67
C GLU A 10 3.40 -20.08 -7.53
N GLU A 11 4.22 -19.08 -7.84
CA GLU A 11 3.70 -17.75 -8.16
C GLU A 11 2.68 -17.94 -9.26
N ASP A 12 1.40 -17.89 -8.92
CA ASP A 12 0.30 -18.09 -9.85
C ASP A 12 0.17 -16.85 -10.75
N GLU A 13 1.20 -16.60 -11.57
CA GLU A 13 1.11 -15.79 -12.79
C GLU A 13 0.21 -16.46 -13.84
N SER A 14 -0.37 -17.65 -13.55
CA SER A 14 -1.31 -18.36 -14.43
C SER A 14 -2.76 -17.87 -14.31
N GLY A 15 -2.98 -16.68 -13.72
CA GLY A 15 -4.27 -16.05 -13.43
C GLY A 15 -5.12 -15.67 -14.65
N ALA A 16 -5.39 -16.61 -15.55
CA ALA A 16 -6.38 -16.46 -16.61
C ALA A 16 -7.70 -16.00 -15.99
N VAL A 17 -8.29 -14.98 -16.59
CA VAL A 17 -9.60 -14.46 -16.24
C VAL A 17 -10.59 -15.63 -16.28
N GLN A 18 -11.20 -15.93 -15.13
CA GLN A 18 -12.13 -17.05 -15.04
C GLN A 18 -13.44 -16.68 -15.74
N MET A 19 -13.80 -17.43 -16.78
CA MET A 19 -15.02 -17.25 -17.58
C MET A 19 -16.30 -17.74 -16.88
N GLY A 20 -16.36 -17.69 -15.55
CA GLY A 20 -17.48 -18.15 -14.73
C GLY A 20 -18.39 -17.01 -14.23
N PRO A 21 -19.62 -17.33 -13.77
CA PRO A 21 -20.63 -16.36 -13.35
C PRO A 21 -20.35 -15.61 -12.03
N TRP A 22 -19.24 -15.87 -11.34
CA TRP A 22 -18.98 -15.36 -9.98
C TRP A 22 -17.53 -14.94 -9.69
N HIS A 23 -16.71 -14.70 -10.73
CA HIS A 23 -15.36 -14.18 -10.51
C HIS A 23 -15.41 -12.65 -10.45
N THR A 24 -15.57 -12.10 -9.25
CA THR A 24 -15.61 -10.66 -9.03
C THR A 24 -15.00 -10.30 -7.68
N THR A 25 -14.35 -9.15 -7.62
CA THR A 25 -13.95 -8.55 -6.35
C THR A 25 -15.20 -8.06 -5.63
N LEU A 26 -15.35 -8.46 -4.36
CA LEU A 26 -16.40 -7.99 -3.48
C LEU A 26 -15.81 -6.98 -2.49
N LEU A 27 -16.50 -5.85 -2.33
CA LEU A 27 -16.25 -4.92 -1.24
C LEU A 27 -17.42 -5.00 -0.27
N GLU A 28 -17.11 -5.12 1.01
CA GLU A 28 -18.11 -5.25 2.06
C GLU A 28 -17.79 -4.32 3.21
N ALA A 29 -18.83 -3.76 3.81
CA ALA A 29 -18.70 -3.00 5.04
C ALA A 29 -19.41 -3.72 6.20
N TYR A 30 -18.70 -3.80 7.32
CA TYR A 30 -19.19 -4.36 8.57
C TYR A 30 -18.95 -3.36 9.69
N LYS A 31 -19.86 -3.31 10.66
CA LYS A 31 -19.58 -2.70 11.96
C LYS A 31 -18.73 -3.62 12.82
N LEU A 32 -18.06 -3.07 13.83
CA LEU A 32 -17.28 -3.85 14.80
C LEU A 32 -18.12 -4.86 15.61
N ASP A 33 -19.44 -4.67 15.68
CA ASP A 33 -20.37 -5.62 16.29
C ASP A 33 -20.73 -6.81 15.37
N GLY A 34 -20.16 -6.86 14.16
CA GLY A 34 -20.41 -7.89 13.15
C GLY A 34 -21.60 -7.60 12.24
N SER A 35 -22.31 -6.47 12.41
CA SER A 35 -23.43 -6.12 11.53
C SER A 35 -22.95 -5.86 10.10
N PHE A 36 -23.42 -6.66 9.16
CA PHE A 36 -23.27 -6.42 7.72
C PHE A 36 -24.05 -5.17 7.29
N LEU A 37 -23.41 -4.26 6.56
CA LEU A 37 -24.05 -3.05 6.04
C LEU A 37 -24.43 -3.21 4.57
N TRP A 38 -23.45 -3.49 3.72
CA TRP A 38 -23.64 -3.56 2.28
C TRP A 38 -22.52 -4.36 1.61
N ARG A 39 -22.77 -4.76 0.37
CA ARG A 39 -21.80 -5.40 -0.52
C ARG A 39 -21.87 -4.74 -1.90
N VAL A 40 -20.71 -4.42 -2.45
CA VAL A 40 -20.53 -4.03 -3.85
C VAL A 40 -19.83 -5.18 -4.56
N ALA A 41 -20.33 -5.55 -5.74
CA ALA A 41 -19.66 -6.48 -6.64
C ALA A 41 -19.07 -5.69 -7.81
N LEU A 42 -17.74 -5.69 -7.99
CA LEU A 42 -17.08 -4.88 -9.02
C LEU A 42 -17.25 -5.42 -10.45
N GLY A 43 -18.02 -6.49 -10.61
CA GLY A 43 -18.32 -7.10 -11.90
C GLY A 43 -17.16 -7.90 -12.50
N PRO A 44 -17.32 -8.36 -13.74
CA PRO A 44 -16.35 -9.20 -14.45
C PRO A 44 -15.13 -8.43 -14.98
N ASN A 45 -15.24 -7.11 -15.11
CA ASN A 45 -14.23 -6.25 -15.75
C ASN A 45 -13.20 -5.67 -14.76
N VAL A 46 -13.36 -5.97 -13.48
CA VAL A 46 -12.38 -5.65 -12.44
C VAL A 46 -11.75 -6.95 -11.93
N PRO A 47 -10.50 -7.25 -12.35
CA PRO A 47 -9.83 -8.50 -11.95
C PRO A 47 -9.61 -8.61 -10.45
N VAL A 48 -9.65 -9.85 -9.94
CA VAL A 48 -9.33 -10.18 -8.55
C VAL A 48 -7.81 -10.18 -8.34
N GLY A 49 -7.37 -9.82 -7.13
CA GLY A 49 -5.97 -9.85 -6.73
C GLY A 49 -5.37 -8.46 -6.53
N ASN A 50 -4.04 -8.35 -6.66
CA ASN A 50 -3.27 -7.12 -6.43
C ASN A 50 -3.55 -5.98 -7.43
N LEU A 51 -4.47 -6.19 -8.37
CA LEU A 51 -4.89 -5.21 -9.39
C LEU A 51 -6.08 -4.36 -8.92
N THR A 52 -6.65 -4.67 -7.75
CA THR A 52 -7.71 -3.86 -7.14
C THR A 52 -7.22 -3.26 -5.84
N SER A 53 -7.34 -1.94 -5.72
CA SER A 53 -7.16 -1.18 -4.47
C SER A 53 -8.27 -0.16 -4.35
N PHE A 54 -8.49 0.32 -3.14
CA PHE A 54 -9.55 1.26 -2.81
C PHE A 54 -9.06 2.22 -1.72
N ALA A 55 -9.61 3.42 -1.69
CA ALA A 55 -9.31 4.43 -0.71
C ALA A 55 -10.55 4.71 0.15
N VAL A 56 -10.39 4.72 1.47
CA VAL A 56 -11.48 4.99 2.43
C VAL A 56 -11.12 6.22 3.23
N TYR A 57 -11.89 7.30 3.08
CA TYR A 57 -11.68 8.54 3.82
C TYR A 57 -12.93 9.42 3.78
N ASP A 58 -13.02 10.37 4.72
CA ASP A 58 -13.99 11.47 4.67
C ASP A 58 -13.47 12.54 3.70
N PHE A 59 -13.79 12.38 2.41
CA PHE A 59 -13.18 13.21 1.36
C PHE A 59 -13.82 14.60 1.26
N ASP A 60 -15.09 14.74 1.66
CA ASP A 60 -15.81 16.02 1.61
C ASP A 60 -15.95 16.73 2.98
N GLY A 61 -15.54 16.07 4.07
CA GLY A 61 -15.47 16.63 5.41
C GLY A 61 -16.81 16.62 6.16
N ASP A 62 -17.76 15.75 5.80
CA ASP A 62 -19.07 15.65 6.45
C ASP A 62 -19.06 14.83 7.76
N GLY A 63 -17.92 14.23 8.10
CA GLY A 63 -17.73 13.38 9.27
C GLY A 63 -18.02 11.91 9.04
N LYS A 64 -18.20 11.46 7.79
CA LYS A 64 -18.33 10.05 7.40
C LYS A 64 -17.39 9.76 6.25
N CYS A 65 -16.90 8.53 6.20
CA CYS A 65 -16.04 8.13 5.11
C CYS A 65 -16.83 7.73 3.86
N GLU A 66 -16.29 8.06 2.70
CA GLU A 66 -16.61 7.45 1.41
C GLU A 66 -15.56 6.39 1.05
N ILE A 67 -15.84 5.65 -0.03
CA ILE A 67 -14.89 4.74 -0.67
C ILE A 67 -14.68 5.18 -2.11
N ALA A 68 -13.44 5.50 -2.47
CA ALA A 68 -13.04 5.69 -3.85
C ALA A 68 -12.45 4.39 -4.41
N VAL A 69 -12.94 3.94 -5.56
CA VAL A 69 -12.52 2.66 -6.17
C VAL A 69 -12.66 2.67 -7.68
N ARG A 70 -11.81 1.89 -8.36
CA ARG A 70 -11.97 1.61 -9.79
C ARG A 70 -13.20 0.72 -10.00
N THR A 71 -14.10 1.17 -10.86
CA THR A 71 -15.27 0.41 -11.31
C THR A 71 -15.26 0.28 -12.83
N ALA A 72 -16.15 -0.56 -13.33
CA ALA A 72 -16.35 -0.80 -14.74
C ALA A 72 -17.79 -1.25 -14.98
N GLU A 73 -18.18 -1.39 -16.24
CA GLU A 73 -19.46 -2.01 -16.58
C GLU A 73 -19.61 -3.39 -15.92
N GLY A 74 -20.83 -3.72 -15.52
CA GLY A 74 -21.15 -4.88 -14.69
C GLY A 74 -20.88 -4.70 -13.19
N THR A 75 -20.38 -3.55 -12.73
CA THR A 75 -20.32 -3.23 -11.28
C THR A 75 -21.74 -3.07 -10.74
N VAL A 76 -22.05 -3.75 -9.62
CA VAL A 76 -23.31 -3.66 -8.88
C VAL A 76 -23.05 -3.08 -7.49
N PHE A 77 -23.67 -1.93 -7.21
CA PHE A 77 -23.49 -1.17 -5.97
C PHE A 77 -24.33 -1.72 -4.80
N GLY A 78 -24.10 -1.19 -3.60
CA GLY A 78 -24.77 -1.63 -2.37
C GLY A 78 -26.28 -1.43 -2.36
N ASP A 79 -26.80 -0.53 -3.20
CA ASP A 79 -28.23 -0.30 -3.42
C ASP A 79 -28.84 -1.14 -4.57
N GLY A 80 -28.02 -1.98 -5.22
CA GLY A 80 -28.40 -2.82 -6.36
C GLY A 80 -28.36 -2.13 -7.72
N THR A 81 -27.94 -0.86 -7.78
CA THR A 81 -27.73 -0.17 -9.05
C THR A 81 -26.53 -0.78 -9.79
N GLU A 82 -26.66 -0.96 -11.10
CA GLU A 82 -25.63 -1.57 -11.95
C GLU A 82 -25.10 -0.58 -13.00
N ILE A 83 -23.79 -0.60 -13.23
CA ILE A 83 -23.17 0.04 -14.39
C ILE A 83 -23.46 -0.82 -15.63
N LYS A 84 -24.34 -0.34 -16.50
CA LYS A 84 -24.67 -1.01 -17.77
C LYS A 84 -23.73 -0.53 -18.88
N ASP A 85 -24.01 -0.97 -20.10
CA ASP A 85 -23.39 -0.48 -21.33
C ASP A 85 -23.50 1.05 -21.42
N THR A 86 -22.37 1.72 -21.21
CA THR A 86 -22.21 3.17 -21.13
C THR A 86 -21.68 3.78 -22.43
N ASP A 87 -20.97 3.00 -23.25
CA ASP A 87 -20.41 3.44 -24.53
C ASP A 87 -21.27 3.05 -25.75
N GLY A 88 -22.29 2.21 -25.53
CA GLY A 88 -23.26 1.78 -26.53
C GLY A 88 -22.72 0.72 -27.48
N ASP A 89 -21.65 0.00 -27.12
CA ASP A 89 -21.05 -1.04 -27.97
C ASP A 89 -21.81 -2.38 -27.94
N GLY A 90 -22.81 -2.51 -27.05
CA GLY A 90 -23.63 -3.70 -26.88
C GLY A 90 -22.98 -4.80 -26.04
N LYS A 91 -21.90 -4.51 -25.33
CA LYS A 91 -21.19 -5.43 -24.43
C LYS A 91 -21.14 -4.83 -23.02
N VAL A 92 -20.96 -5.72 -22.05
CA VAL A 92 -20.71 -5.37 -20.63
C VAL A 92 -19.71 -6.33 -19.98
N ASP A 93 -19.10 -7.22 -20.79
CA ASP A 93 -18.12 -8.21 -20.36
C ASP A 93 -16.97 -8.17 -21.36
N TYR A 94 -15.85 -7.63 -20.91
CA TYR A 94 -14.62 -7.39 -21.68
C TYR A 94 -13.52 -8.41 -21.35
N ARG A 95 -13.87 -9.48 -20.63
CA ARG A 95 -12.96 -10.59 -20.34
C ARG A 95 -12.57 -11.28 -21.63
N VAL A 96 -11.29 -11.67 -21.72
CA VAL A 96 -10.76 -12.41 -22.86
C VAL A 96 -10.36 -13.80 -22.38
N GLU A 97 -10.96 -14.83 -22.97
CA GLU A 97 -10.68 -16.22 -22.63
C GLU A 97 -9.17 -16.52 -22.78
N GLY A 98 -8.58 -17.08 -21.72
CA GLY A 98 -7.15 -17.40 -21.67
C GLY A 98 -6.22 -16.21 -21.40
N SER A 99 -6.72 -14.98 -21.31
CA SER A 99 -5.94 -13.82 -20.86
C SER A 99 -6.07 -13.62 -19.35
N ALA A 100 -5.02 -13.15 -18.69
CA ALA A 100 -5.06 -12.71 -17.29
C ALA A 100 -5.56 -11.26 -17.11
N HIS A 101 -5.77 -10.54 -18.22
CA HIS A 101 -6.02 -9.11 -18.21
C HIS A 101 -7.20 -8.71 -19.11
N ILE A 102 -7.81 -7.58 -18.79
CA ILE A 102 -8.91 -6.99 -19.56
C ILE A 102 -8.31 -6.12 -20.68
N HIS A 103 -8.77 -6.32 -21.91
CA HIS A 103 -8.17 -5.70 -23.11
C HIS A 103 -8.91 -4.44 -23.60
N GLY A 104 -9.93 -3.97 -22.87
CA GLY A 104 -10.72 -2.80 -23.25
C GLY A 104 -11.97 -2.63 -22.40
N GLY A 105 -12.87 -1.77 -22.87
CA GLY A 105 -14.10 -1.40 -22.19
C GLY A 105 -13.97 -0.12 -21.36
N PRO A 106 -15.09 0.54 -21.02
CA PRO A 106 -15.11 1.69 -20.15
C PRO A 106 -14.63 1.36 -18.71
N GLU A 107 -13.77 2.22 -18.18
CA GLU A 107 -13.23 2.12 -16.82
C GLU A 107 -13.46 3.44 -16.10
N PHE A 108 -13.84 3.36 -14.83
CA PHE A 108 -14.27 4.53 -14.07
C PHE A 108 -13.56 4.61 -12.72
N LEU A 109 -13.47 5.84 -12.21
CA LEU A 109 -13.31 6.12 -10.80
C LEU A 109 -14.71 6.41 -10.23
N SER A 110 -15.18 5.60 -9.29
CA SER A 110 -16.42 5.84 -8.54
C SER A 110 -16.11 6.20 -7.09
N VAL A 111 -16.91 7.11 -6.52
CA VAL A 111 -16.96 7.40 -5.08
C VAL A 111 -18.26 6.86 -4.52
N LEU A 112 -18.16 6.09 -3.45
CA LEU A 112 -19.27 5.37 -2.83
C LEU A 112 -19.54 5.92 -1.42
N ASP A 113 -20.80 6.02 -1.06
CA ASP A 113 -21.26 6.34 0.30
C ASP A 113 -20.85 5.21 1.26
N GLY A 114 -20.07 5.50 2.30
CA GLY A 114 -19.54 4.43 3.17
C GLY A 114 -20.57 3.72 4.03
N MET A 115 -21.75 4.30 4.22
CA MET A 115 -22.82 3.68 5.01
C MET A 115 -23.74 2.78 4.20
N THR A 116 -23.82 2.99 2.89
CA THR A 116 -24.79 2.31 2.02
C THR A 116 -24.17 1.58 0.83
N GLY A 117 -22.92 1.90 0.46
CA GLY A 117 -22.26 1.35 -0.72
C GLY A 117 -22.86 1.81 -2.04
N ARG A 118 -23.77 2.79 -2.04
CA ARG A 118 -24.32 3.40 -3.26
C ARG A 118 -23.30 4.33 -3.88
N GLU A 119 -23.34 4.47 -5.20
CA GLU A 119 -22.48 5.43 -5.91
C GLU A 119 -22.97 6.87 -5.69
N LEU A 120 -22.04 7.76 -5.38
CA LEU A 120 -22.26 9.20 -5.21
C LEU A 120 -21.80 9.99 -6.44
N ALA A 121 -20.66 9.61 -7.00
CA ALA A 121 -20.07 10.27 -8.16
C ALA A 121 -19.26 9.28 -9.00
N ARG A 122 -19.12 9.60 -10.29
CA ARG A 122 -18.31 8.83 -11.24
C ARG A 122 -17.63 9.74 -12.24
N THR A 123 -16.40 9.40 -12.61
CA THR A 123 -15.66 9.95 -13.76
C THR A 123 -14.92 8.81 -14.46
N ASP A 124 -14.43 9.06 -15.68
CA ASP A 124 -13.52 8.12 -16.35
C ASP A 124 -12.23 7.90 -15.55
N TYR A 125 -11.76 6.67 -15.49
CA TYR A 125 -10.44 6.35 -14.97
C TYR A 125 -9.35 6.79 -15.97
N ILE A 126 -8.08 6.77 -15.56
CA ILE A 126 -6.95 6.95 -16.48
C ILE A 126 -7.11 5.97 -17.65
N ALA A 127 -7.15 6.41 -18.90
CA ALA A 127 -7.44 5.53 -20.04
C ALA A 127 -6.46 4.35 -20.20
N LEU A 128 -6.98 3.18 -20.62
CA LEU A 128 -6.18 1.97 -20.89
C LEU A 128 -5.26 2.15 -22.09
N GLY A 129 -5.75 2.78 -23.16
CA GLY A 129 -5.01 2.88 -24.42
C GLY A 129 -4.69 1.51 -25.01
N LYS A 130 -3.59 1.41 -25.76
CA LYS A 130 -3.07 0.14 -26.25
C LYS A 130 -2.04 -0.42 -25.28
N SER A 131 -1.95 -1.74 -25.18
CA SER A 131 -0.94 -2.42 -24.37
C SER A 131 0.48 -1.90 -24.65
N GLU A 132 0.79 -1.67 -25.92
CA GLU A 132 2.11 -1.25 -26.41
C GLU A 132 2.51 0.14 -25.88
N ASP A 133 1.54 1.00 -25.57
CA ASP A 133 1.79 2.32 -24.98
C ASP A 133 2.38 2.20 -23.56
N TRP A 134 2.20 1.05 -22.90
CA TRP A 134 2.74 0.73 -21.58
C TRP A 134 4.00 -0.14 -21.63
N GLY A 135 4.40 -0.57 -22.82
CA GLY A 135 5.65 -1.28 -23.07
C GLY A 135 5.54 -2.81 -23.20
N ASP A 136 4.35 -3.40 -23.21
CA ASP A 136 4.12 -4.83 -23.51
C ASP A 136 3.01 -5.01 -24.56
N ASN A 137 2.68 -6.24 -24.93
CA ASN A 137 1.62 -6.56 -25.90
C ASN A 137 0.57 -7.55 -25.35
N TYR A 138 0.47 -7.65 -24.02
CA TYR A 138 -0.42 -8.59 -23.32
C TYR A 138 -1.08 -8.00 -22.06
N TYR A 139 -1.08 -6.67 -21.92
CA TYR A 139 -1.83 -5.86 -20.94
C TYR A 139 -1.39 -5.95 -19.46
N LYS A 140 -0.24 -6.57 -19.15
CA LYS A 140 0.26 -6.66 -17.77
C LYS A 140 0.61 -5.29 -17.17
N ARG A 141 1.38 -4.48 -17.89
CA ARG A 141 1.84 -3.16 -17.42
C ARG A 141 0.71 -2.14 -17.33
N SER A 142 -0.24 -2.20 -18.27
CA SER A 142 -1.43 -1.34 -18.28
C SER A 142 -2.44 -1.72 -17.20
N ALA A 143 -2.44 -2.98 -16.74
CA ALA A 143 -3.26 -3.47 -15.65
C ALA A 143 -2.70 -3.17 -14.24
N SER A 144 -1.68 -2.31 -14.09
CA SER A 144 -1.16 -1.92 -12.77
C SER A 144 -1.91 -0.68 -12.24
N TYR A 145 -2.85 -0.88 -11.32
CA TYR A 145 -3.71 0.19 -10.75
C TYR A 145 -3.39 0.45 -9.29
N ARG A 146 -3.57 1.70 -8.85
CA ARG A 146 -3.55 2.08 -7.43
C ARG A 146 -4.62 3.13 -7.17
N VAL A 147 -5.36 2.99 -6.09
CA VAL A 147 -6.29 3.99 -5.57
C VAL A 147 -5.91 4.23 -4.11
N GLY A 148 -5.58 5.48 -3.78
CA GLY A 148 -5.08 5.89 -2.47
C GLY A 148 -5.59 7.26 -2.04
N VAL A 149 -5.06 7.73 -0.92
CA VAL A 149 -5.40 9.01 -0.28
C VAL A 149 -4.14 9.87 -0.14
N GLY A 150 -4.30 11.19 -0.31
CA GLY A 150 -3.28 12.19 0.04
C GLY A 150 -3.85 13.59 0.19
N CYS A 151 -3.18 14.47 0.94
CA CYS A 151 -3.60 15.84 1.20
C CYS A 151 -2.79 16.85 0.37
N PHE A 152 -3.03 16.89 -0.95
CA PHE A 152 -2.31 17.73 -1.91
C PHE A 152 -2.62 19.23 -1.84
N SER A 153 -3.59 19.61 -1.00
CA SER A 153 -3.95 21.02 -0.73
C SER A 153 -3.52 21.49 0.66
N GLY A 154 -2.94 20.58 1.46
CA GLY A 154 -2.61 20.78 2.87
C GLY A 154 -3.80 20.90 3.82
N THR A 155 -5.03 20.77 3.34
CA THR A 155 -6.23 20.91 4.17
C THR A 155 -7.32 19.90 3.85
N THR A 156 -7.61 19.67 2.57
CA THR A 156 -8.64 18.73 2.12
C THR A 156 -8.00 17.48 1.52
N PRO A 157 -8.36 16.27 2.01
CA PRO A 157 -7.95 15.01 1.43
C PRO A 157 -8.39 14.89 -0.03
N SER A 158 -7.57 14.24 -0.83
CA SER A 158 -7.80 13.98 -2.23
C SER A 158 -7.69 12.48 -2.51
N ILE A 159 -8.44 12.05 -3.53
CA ILE A 159 -8.33 10.72 -4.09
C ILE A 159 -7.13 10.71 -5.04
N LEU A 160 -6.20 9.78 -4.85
CA LEU A 160 -5.08 9.53 -5.74
C LEU A 160 -5.38 8.28 -6.58
N ILE A 161 -5.35 8.40 -7.91
CA ILE A 161 -5.40 7.25 -8.81
C ILE A 161 -4.12 7.14 -9.62
N CYS A 162 -3.61 5.93 -9.78
CA CYS A 162 -2.41 5.65 -10.56
C CYS A 162 -2.64 4.54 -11.58
N ARG A 163 -1.88 4.59 -12.67
CA ARG A 163 -1.75 3.52 -13.65
C ARG A 163 -0.30 3.38 -14.12
N GLY A 164 0.20 2.15 -14.11
CA GLY A 164 1.55 1.80 -14.55
C GLY A 164 2.66 2.07 -13.52
N VAL A 165 3.72 1.26 -13.59
CA VAL A 165 4.92 1.35 -12.74
C VAL A 165 6.22 1.01 -13.45
N TYR A 166 6.19 0.02 -14.34
CA TYR A 166 7.40 -0.53 -14.99
C TYR A 166 7.90 0.29 -16.19
N GLY A 167 7.05 1.16 -16.74
CA GLY A 167 7.32 1.92 -17.96
C GLY A 167 6.58 3.23 -17.91
N LYS A 168 5.57 3.39 -18.78
CA LYS A 168 4.65 4.52 -18.66
C LYS A 168 3.99 4.55 -17.28
N MET A 169 3.93 5.73 -16.68
CA MET A 169 3.24 5.97 -15.42
C MET A 169 2.32 7.18 -15.58
N VAL A 170 1.13 7.08 -15.01
CA VAL A 170 0.16 8.17 -14.96
C VAL A 170 -0.42 8.23 -13.56
N LEU A 171 -0.41 9.40 -12.95
CA LEU A 171 -1.00 9.66 -11.65
C LEU A 171 -1.97 10.84 -11.78
N GLU A 172 -3.11 10.77 -11.11
CA GLU A 172 -4.05 11.88 -11.02
C GLU A 172 -4.57 12.04 -9.59
N ALA A 173 -4.63 13.29 -9.13
CA ALA A 173 -5.34 13.65 -7.91
C ALA A 173 -6.71 14.23 -8.24
N TRP A 174 -7.71 13.83 -7.44
CA TRP A 174 -9.09 14.24 -7.58
C TRP A 174 -9.64 14.72 -6.24
N ASP A 175 -10.35 15.86 -6.26
CA ASP A 175 -11.20 16.30 -5.17
C ASP A 175 -12.57 15.67 -5.29
N PHE A 176 -13.15 15.32 -4.15
CA PHE A 176 -14.55 15.00 -4.03
C PHE A 176 -15.25 16.02 -3.13
N GLN A 177 -16.44 16.46 -3.55
CA GLN A 177 -17.30 17.38 -2.79
C GLN A 177 -18.76 16.96 -2.95
N GLY A 178 -19.24 16.07 -2.06
CA GLY A 178 -20.63 15.59 -1.97
C GLY A 178 -21.13 14.73 -3.15
N GLN A 179 -21.02 15.21 -4.37
CA GLN A 179 -21.45 14.52 -5.60
C GLN A 179 -20.59 14.87 -6.83
N GLU A 180 -19.56 15.71 -6.67
CA GLU A 180 -18.71 16.15 -7.78
C GLU A 180 -17.28 15.66 -7.59
N LEU A 181 -16.72 15.09 -8.66
CA LEU A 181 -15.31 14.76 -8.77
C LEU A 181 -14.62 15.80 -9.65
N LYS A 182 -13.60 16.46 -9.12
CA LYS A 182 -12.81 17.45 -9.85
C LYS A 182 -11.33 17.09 -9.85
N LYS A 183 -10.76 16.93 -11.05
CA LYS A 183 -9.33 16.68 -11.19
C LYS A 183 -8.53 17.88 -10.71
N ARG A 184 -7.62 17.66 -9.77
CA ARG A 184 -6.67 18.67 -9.30
C ARG A 184 -5.45 18.75 -10.21
N TRP A 185 -4.83 17.62 -10.49
CA TRP A 185 -3.67 17.55 -11.36
C TRP A 185 -3.55 16.18 -12.04
N ARG A 186 -2.72 16.13 -13.08
CA ARG A 186 -2.31 14.91 -13.77
C ARG A 186 -0.81 14.96 -14.00
N PHE A 187 -0.14 13.87 -13.64
CA PHE A 187 1.24 13.57 -14.00
C PHE A 187 1.25 12.44 -15.03
N ASP A 188 1.99 12.59 -16.13
CA ASP A 188 2.04 11.59 -17.21
C ASP A 188 3.44 11.53 -17.81
N THR A 189 4.11 10.38 -17.72
CA THR A 189 5.48 10.23 -18.25
C THR A 189 5.53 10.27 -19.79
N SER A 190 4.39 10.29 -20.48
CA SER A 190 4.30 10.40 -21.94
C SER A 190 3.99 11.81 -22.45
N ASP A 191 3.95 12.81 -21.57
CA ASP A 191 3.64 14.21 -21.93
C ASP A 191 4.79 14.99 -22.60
N GLY A 192 5.95 14.36 -22.77
CA GLY A 192 7.15 14.98 -23.32
C GLY A 192 7.97 15.81 -22.34
N VAL A 193 7.56 15.88 -21.07
CA VAL A 193 8.23 16.60 -19.97
C VAL A 193 8.77 15.61 -18.94
N HIS A 194 7.97 14.63 -18.53
CA HIS A 194 8.26 13.75 -17.40
C HIS A 194 8.78 12.36 -17.80
N GLY A 195 9.30 12.21 -19.02
CA GLY A 195 9.72 10.92 -19.57
C GLY A 195 10.81 10.21 -18.78
N ASP A 196 11.62 10.94 -18.03
CA ASP A 196 12.69 10.35 -17.23
C ASP A 196 12.20 9.68 -15.94
N TYR A 197 10.97 9.96 -15.50
CA TYR A 197 10.31 9.30 -14.35
C TYR A 197 9.77 7.91 -14.70
N ALA A 198 9.73 7.52 -15.97
CA ALA A 198 9.23 6.22 -16.38
C ALA A 198 9.99 5.06 -15.68
N GLY A 199 9.26 4.01 -15.32
CA GLY A 199 9.84 2.80 -14.72
C GLY A 199 10.32 2.93 -13.27
N GLN A 200 9.91 3.98 -12.56
CA GLN A 200 10.32 4.21 -11.16
C GLN A 200 9.29 3.73 -10.13
N GLY A 201 8.03 3.48 -10.53
CA GLY A 201 6.96 3.14 -9.58
C GLY A 201 7.19 1.82 -8.87
N ASN A 202 6.76 1.70 -7.62
CA ASN A 202 6.79 0.44 -6.86
C ASN A 202 5.43 -0.28 -6.89
N HIS A 203 5.37 -1.53 -6.43
CA HIS A 203 4.09 -2.21 -6.14
C HIS A 203 3.23 -1.53 -5.07
N SER A 204 3.76 -0.50 -4.42
CA SER A 204 3.11 0.35 -3.42
C SER A 204 3.44 1.83 -3.70
N LEU A 205 2.93 2.71 -2.86
CA LEU A 205 3.30 4.12 -2.81
C LEU A 205 3.32 4.57 -1.34
N SER A 206 3.95 5.70 -1.08
CA SER A 206 3.84 6.41 0.20
C SER A 206 3.46 7.85 -0.05
N VAL A 207 2.72 8.43 0.90
CA VAL A 207 2.22 9.80 0.83
C VAL A 207 2.57 10.50 2.13
N GLY A 208 3.04 11.73 2.02
CA GLY A 208 3.40 12.57 3.16
C GLY A 208 4.10 13.84 2.70
N ASP A 209 4.06 14.86 3.54
CA ASP A 209 4.82 16.10 3.37
C ASP A 209 6.33 15.83 3.50
N VAL A 210 7.02 15.76 2.36
CA VAL A 210 8.47 15.49 2.31
C VAL A 210 9.28 16.78 2.28
N ASP A 211 8.67 17.91 1.91
CA ASP A 211 9.35 19.19 1.75
C ASP A 211 8.88 20.33 2.68
N ASP A 212 8.17 19.97 3.74
CA ASP A 212 7.76 20.81 4.88
C ASP A 212 6.97 22.05 4.44
N ASP A 213 6.17 21.92 3.37
CA ASP A 213 5.30 22.99 2.85
C ASP A 213 3.84 22.87 3.32
N GLY A 214 3.52 21.79 4.05
CA GLY A 214 2.21 21.49 4.60
C GLY A 214 1.29 20.75 3.63
N CYS A 215 1.73 20.41 2.41
CA CYS A 215 1.03 19.57 1.46
C CYS A 215 1.71 18.21 1.35
N ASP A 216 0.97 17.19 0.92
CA ASP A 216 1.56 15.88 0.69
C ASP A 216 2.18 15.74 -0.70
N GLU A 217 3.31 15.04 -0.74
CA GLU A 217 3.87 14.50 -1.97
C GLU A 217 3.59 13.01 -2.11
N VAL A 218 3.72 12.49 -3.33
CA VAL A 218 3.62 11.05 -3.62
C VAL A 218 5.00 10.48 -3.88
N VAL A 219 5.53 9.74 -2.89
CA VAL A 219 6.71 8.89 -3.08
C VAL A 219 6.28 7.63 -3.84
N TYR A 220 6.52 7.62 -5.14
CA TYR A 220 6.14 6.55 -6.06
C TYR A 220 7.36 5.67 -6.37
N GLY A 221 7.86 4.97 -5.34
CA GLY A 221 9.02 4.09 -5.44
C GLY A 221 10.35 4.85 -5.62
N GLY A 222 10.95 4.75 -6.81
CA GLY A 222 12.19 5.40 -7.22
C GLY A 222 12.07 6.91 -7.52
N CYS A 223 10.88 7.49 -7.46
CA CYS A 223 10.67 8.93 -7.71
C CYS A 223 9.63 9.54 -6.77
N CYS A 224 9.49 10.86 -6.82
CA CYS A 224 8.50 11.60 -6.06
C CYS A 224 7.79 12.64 -6.93
N ILE A 225 6.47 12.70 -6.79
CA ILE A 225 5.58 13.65 -7.47
C ILE A 225 5.15 14.67 -6.43
N ASP A 226 5.34 15.95 -6.77
CA ASP A 226 5.01 17.13 -5.96
C ASP A 226 3.48 17.25 -5.75
N HIS A 227 3.03 17.94 -4.69
CA HIS A 227 1.60 18.12 -4.37
C HIS A 227 0.79 18.76 -5.52
N ASN A 228 1.46 19.46 -6.44
CA ASN A 228 0.86 20.10 -7.61
C ASN A 228 0.91 19.24 -8.90
N GLY A 229 1.37 17.99 -8.81
CA GLY A 229 1.42 17.04 -9.92
C GLY A 229 2.64 17.19 -10.84
N LYS A 230 3.65 17.97 -10.45
CA LYS A 230 4.96 18.02 -11.13
C LYS A 230 5.89 16.94 -10.57
N GLY A 231 6.92 16.57 -11.32
CA GLY A 231 8.01 15.76 -10.76
C GLY A 231 8.81 16.56 -9.74
N LEU A 232 8.94 16.07 -8.50
CA LEU A 232 9.78 16.67 -7.47
C LEU A 232 11.24 16.20 -7.62
N TRP A 233 11.45 14.88 -7.61
CA TRP A 233 12.76 14.27 -7.84
C TRP A 233 12.64 12.85 -8.39
N ASN A 234 13.74 12.36 -8.97
CA ASN A 234 13.86 11.02 -9.52
C ASN A 234 15.24 10.45 -9.15
N SER A 235 15.26 9.42 -8.30
CA SER A 235 16.52 8.81 -7.83
C SER A 235 17.16 7.89 -8.88
N ARG A 236 16.39 7.51 -9.91
CA ARG A 236 16.81 6.59 -10.99
C ARG A 236 17.31 5.26 -10.42
N HIS A 237 16.67 4.75 -9.38
CA HIS A 237 16.97 3.40 -8.86
C HIS A 237 16.06 2.34 -9.49
N GLY A 238 14.97 2.76 -10.14
CA GLY A 238 14.02 1.89 -10.81
C GLY A 238 12.89 1.42 -9.89
N HIS A 239 12.23 0.36 -10.35
CA HIS A 239 11.11 -0.29 -9.68
C HIS A 239 11.56 -1.10 -8.46
N GLY A 240 10.65 -1.30 -7.51
CA GLY A 240 10.87 -2.10 -6.32
C GLY A 240 9.60 -2.61 -5.62
N ASP A 241 9.83 -3.47 -4.63
CA ASP A 241 8.80 -4.27 -3.97
C ASP A 241 8.46 -3.83 -2.54
N ALA A 242 9.34 -3.06 -1.89
CA ALA A 242 9.14 -2.52 -0.55
C ALA A 242 9.54 -1.04 -0.47
N LEU A 243 8.75 -0.28 0.28
CA LEU A 243 8.85 1.17 0.39
C LEU A 243 8.41 1.61 1.79
N HIS A 244 9.23 2.45 2.42
CA HIS A 244 8.96 3.01 3.74
C HIS A 244 9.31 4.49 3.73
N LEU A 245 8.35 5.35 4.06
CA LEU A 245 8.53 6.78 4.27
C LEU A 245 8.29 7.09 5.75
N GLY A 246 9.25 7.73 6.42
CA GLY A 246 9.09 8.08 7.82
C GLY A 246 10.34 8.67 8.45
N LYS A 247 10.31 8.86 9.76
CA LYS A 247 11.43 9.42 10.52
C LYS A 247 12.33 8.31 11.07
N PHE A 248 13.39 7.96 10.33
CA PHE A 248 14.25 6.81 10.67
C PHE A 248 15.59 7.20 11.29
N ASP A 249 16.18 8.32 10.84
CA ASP A 249 17.36 8.90 11.46
C ASP A 249 16.95 10.17 12.23
N PRO A 250 16.87 10.10 13.59
CA PRO A 250 16.47 11.23 14.41
C PRO A 250 17.49 12.37 14.40
N SER A 251 18.74 12.12 14.00
CA SER A 251 19.80 13.14 13.93
C SER A 251 19.72 14.02 12.68
N ARG A 252 19.02 13.55 11.64
CA ARG A 252 18.82 14.28 10.38
C ARG A 252 17.57 15.16 10.45
N LYS A 253 17.46 16.15 9.58
CA LYS A 253 16.20 16.89 9.40
C LYS A 253 15.32 16.17 8.39
N GLY A 254 14.01 16.40 8.45
CA GLY A 254 13.04 15.82 7.53
C GLY A 254 12.89 14.31 7.65
N LEU A 255 12.10 13.76 6.72
CA LEU A 255 11.81 12.34 6.57
C LEU A 255 12.87 11.63 5.73
N GLN A 256 12.90 10.31 5.83
CA GLN A 256 13.75 9.44 5.04
C GLN A 256 12.90 8.40 4.32
N ILE A 257 13.46 7.86 3.23
CA ILE A 257 12.86 6.76 2.48
C ILE A 257 13.80 5.56 2.53
N TRP A 258 13.33 4.45 3.03
CA TRP A 258 14.01 3.15 2.89
C TRP A 258 13.24 2.31 1.88
N SER A 259 13.93 1.81 0.87
CA SER A 259 13.31 0.99 -0.18
C SER A 259 14.30 0.01 -0.78
N CYS A 260 13.79 -1.11 -1.28
CA CYS A 260 14.53 -2.05 -2.09
C CYS A 260 14.12 -1.96 -3.55
N PHE A 261 14.97 -2.46 -4.44
CA PHE A 261 14.80 -2.35 -5.88
C PHE A 261 14.95 -3.72 -6.55
N GLU A 262 14.10 -3.95 -7.56
CA GLU A 262 14.23 -5.10 -8.43
C GLU A 262 15.38 -4.90 -9.43
N ALA A 263 15.78 -5.98 -10.12
CA ALA A 263 16.94 -5.94 -10.98
C ALA A 263 16.81 -4.99 -12.20
N CYS A 264 17.91 -4.28 -12.48
CA CYS A 264 18.37 -3.68 -13.75
C CYS A 264 17.76 -2.33 -14.18
N PRO A 265 18.56 -1.33 -14.63
CA PRO A 265 20.02 -1.33 -14.87
C PRO A 265 20.90 -0.86 -13.71
N PHE A 266 20.31 -0.49 -12.56
CA PHE A 266 21.02 0.14 -11.45
C PHE A 266 21.59 -0.91 -10.48
N LYS A 267 22.76 -0.64 -9.90
CA LYS A 267 23.48 -1.56 -8.99
C LYS A 267 23.16 -1.27 -7.52
N VAL A 268 21.89 -1.09 -7.20
CA VAL A 268 21.40 -0.72 -5.87
C VAL A 268 20.34 -1.74 -5.46
N GLY A 269 20.59 -2.50 -4.40
CA GLY A 269 19.62 -3.46 -3.86
C GLY A 269 18.64 -2.81 -2.88
N ALA A 270 19.16 -1.97 -1.99
CA ALA A 270 18.36 -1.15 -1.09
C ALA A 270 19.08 0.17 -0.82
N ALA A 271 18.33 1.23 -0.56
CA ALA A 271 18.89 2.54 -0.27
C ALA A 271 18.07 3.31 0.76
N LEU A 272 18.79 4.01 1.64
CA LEU A 272 18.23 5.07 2.46
C LEU A 272 18.39 6.37 1.70
N ARG A 273 17.29 7.09 1.50
CA ARG A 273 17.24 8.35 0.76
C ARG A 273 16.67 9.46 1.62
N ASP A 274 17.12 10.69 1.37
CA ASP A 274 16.47 11.89 1.87
C ASP A 274 15.12 12.07 1.17
N ALA A 275 14.02 12.20 1.92
CA ALA A 275 12.69 12.23 1.32
C ALA A 275 12.43 13.50 0.48
N ARG A 276 13.05 14.63 0.85
CA ARG A 276 12.87 15.92 0.16
C ARG A 276 13.57 15.93 -1.20
N THR A 277 14.78 15.35 -1.26
CA THR A 277 15.66 15.51 -2.43
C THR A 277 15.82 14.24 -3.26
N GLY A 278 15.48 13.08 -2.71
CA GLY A 278 15.74 11.77 -3.30
C GLY A 278 17.22 11.35 -3.26
N GLU A 279 18.10 12.15 -2.64
CA GLU A 279 19.53 11.86 -2.55
C GLU A 279 19.77 10.62 -1.69
N THR A 280 20.58 9.69 -2.21
CA THR A 280 21.02 8.51 -1.45
C THR A 280 21.92 8.95 -0.30
N ILE A 281 21.49 8.66 0.93
CA ILE A 281 22.28 8.84 2.15
C ILE A 281 23.31 7.71 2.25
N TRP A 282 22.86 6.47 2.07
CA TRP A 282 23.71 5.29 1.89
C TRP A 282 22.92 4.18 1.19
N ASP A 283 23.63 3.23 0.60
CA ASP A 283 23.03 2.11 -0.12
C ASP A 283 23.73 0.78 0.14
N PHE A 284 23.03 -0.29 -0.23
CA PHE A 284 23.58 -1.62 -0.37
C PHE A 284 23.70 -1.95 -1.87
N PRO A 285 24.93 -2.06 -2.42
CA PRO A 285 25.11 -2.41 -3.82
C PRO A 285 24.73 -3.86 -4.11
N TYR A 286 23.79 -4.07 -5.02
CA TYR A 286 23.33 -5.38 -5.46
C TYR A 286 22.89 -5.31 -6.92
N SER A 287 22.98 -6.40 -7.66
CA SER A 287 22.61 -6.44 -9.08
C SER A 287 21.55 -7.48 -9.41
N GLY A 288 21.07 -8.22 -8.41
CA GLY A 288 19.90 -9.08 -8.54
C GLY A 288 18.66 -8.36 -8.05
N ASP A 289 17.55 -9.09 -8.07
CA ASP A 289 16.30 -8.63 -7.47
C ASP A 289 16.42 -8.66 -5.93
N MET A 290 16.25 -7.49 -5.32
CA MET A 290 16.04 -7.37 -3.88
C MET A 290 14.56 -7.15 -3.58
N GLY A 291 13.79 -8.24 -3.56
CA GLY A 291 12.34 -8.17 -3.43
C GLY A 291 11.78 -7.80 -2.04
N ARG A 292 12.62 -7.58 -1.00
CA ARG A 292 12.17 -7.17 0.34
C ARG A 292 13.21 -6.35 1.11
N CYS A 293 12.74 -5.33 1.81
CA CYS A 293 13.45 -4.67 2.88
C CYS A 293 12.50 -4.26 4.01
N LEU A 294 13.07 -3.89 5.16
CA LEU A 294 12.32 -3.34 6.28
C LEU A 294 13.19 -2.36 7.07
N VAL A 295 12.54 -1.38 7.69
CA VAL A 295 13.14 -0.41 8.61
C VAL A 295 12.28 -0.32 9.87
N ALA A 296 12.94 -0.41 11.02
CA ALA A 296 12.34 -0.21 12.33
C ALA A 296 13.43 -0.15 13.40
N ASP A 297 13.19 0.59 14.49
CA ASP A 297 13.98 0.41 15.71
C ASP A 297 13.70 -0.97 16.30
N ILE A 298 14.70 -1.84 16.27
CA ILE A 298 14.67 -3.20 16.82
C ILE A 298 15.80 -3.46 17.82
N ASP A 299 16.78 -2.56 17.88
CA ASP A 299 17.96 -2.65 18.71
C ASP A 299 18.12 -1.41 19.59
N PRO A 300 17.82 -1.53 20.90
CA PRO A 300 17.97 -0.40 21.82
C PRO A 300 19.39 0.13 21.99
N ASP A 301 20.41 -0.60 21.56
CA ASP A 301 21.81 -0.20 21.67
C ASP A 301 22.31 0.51 20.39
N SER A 302 21.46 0.62 19.37
CA SER A 302 21.71 1.31 18.11
C SER A 302 20.80 2.56 18.01
N PRO A 303 21.35 3.75 17.75
CA PRO A 303 20.52 4.94 17.60
C PRO A 303 19.66 4.94 16.34
N GLY A 304 18.42 5.42 16.46
CA GLY A 304 17.49 5.53 15.33
C GLY A 304 16.80 4.21 14.98
N CYS A 305 16.43 4.05 13.71
CA CYS A 305 15.85 2.80 13.20
C CYS A 305 16.90 1.97 12.44
N GLU A 306 16.93 0.67 12.70
CA GLU A 306 17.73 -0.27 11.92
C GLU A 306 17.07 -0.54 10.56
N MET A 307 17.91 -0.89 9.60
CA MET A 307 17.54 -1.13 8.20
C MET A 307 18.15 -2.46 7.75
N TRP A 308 17.32 -3.29 7.11
CA TRP A 308 17.77 -4.57 6.58
C TRP A 308 16.96 -4.99 5.36
N TRP A 309 17.43 -6.04 4.70
CA TRP A 309 16.83 -6.61 3.50
C TRP A 309 16.78 -8.12 3.57
N TYR A 310 16.18 -8.74 2.57
CA TYR A 310 16.09 -10.20 2.45
C TYR A 310 17.47 -10.85 2.65
N LYS A 311 17.61 -11.65 3.71
CA LYS A 311 18.85 -12.35 4.11
C LYS A 311 20.06 -11.44 4.43
N GLY A 312 19.88 -10.13 4.54
CA GLY A 312 20.91 -9.18 4.95
C GLY A 312 21.08 -9.10 6.47
N ASN A 313 22.21 -8.53 6.91
CA ASN A 313 22.37 -8.08 8.29
C ASN A 313 21.56 -6.79 8.53
N ALA A 314 21.20 -6.56 9.79
CA ALA A 314 20.72 -5.26 10.25
C ALA A 314 21.86 -4.23 10.22
N HIS A 315 21.56 -3.06 9.70
CA HIS A 315 22.44 -1.91 9.68
C HIS A 315 21.80 -0.78 10.48
N SER A 316 22.60 0.03 11.16
CA SER A 316 22.11 1.27 11.80
C SER A 316 21.56 2.26 10.76
N CYS A 317 20.86 3.31 11.20
CA CYS A 317 20.39 4.37 10.32
C CYS A 317 21.51 5.09 9.53
N THR A 318 22.78 4.95 9.97
CA THR A 318 23.97 5.48 9.29
C THR A 318 24.64 4.51 8.32
N GLY A 319 24.12 3.29 8.18
CA GLY A 319 24.67 2.27 7.27
C GLY A 319 25.79 1.43 7.86
N ALA A 320 26.08 1.53 9.16
CA ALA A 320 27.02 0.61 9.82
C ALA A 320 26.39 -0.77 10.03
N ASP A 321 27.04 -1.83 9.54
CA ASP A 321 26.65 -3.23 9.76
C ASP A 321 26.74 -3.58 11.26
N LEU A 322 25.63 -4.04 11.84
CA LEU A 322 25.54 -4.41 13.25
C LEU A 322 25.92 -5.88 13.50
N GLY A 323 26.20 -6.65 12.45
CA GLY A 323 26.73 -8.02 12.54
C GLY A 323 25.72 -9.08 12.95
N TYR A 324 24.42 -8.77 12.95
CA TYR A 324 23.35 -9.72 13.24
C TYR A 324 22.20 -9.61 12.24
N GLY A 325 21.34 -10.63 12.25
CA GLY A 325 20.07 -10.63 11.54
C GLY A 325 20.02 -11.58 10.34
N ALA A 326 21.11 -11.69 9.57
CA ALA A 326 21.19 -12.63 8.47
C ALA A 326 20.98 -14.08 8.95
N GLY A 327 20.02 -14.78 8.33
CA GLY A 327 19.66 -16.15 8.68
C GLY A 327 18.95 -16.34 10.03
N SER A 328 18.65 -15.25 10.75
CA SER A 328 17.90 -15.34 12.01
C SER A 328 16.43 -15.67 11.77
N SER A 329 15.91 -16.66 12.50
CA SER A 329 14.48 -17.02 12.47
C SER A 329 13.54 -15.99 13.10
N SER A 330 14.08 -15.04 13.88
CA SER A 330 13.34 -13.93 14.50
C SER A 330 13.38 -12.64 13.67
N MET A 331 14.12 -12.62 12.56
CA MET A 331 14.15 -11.50 11.62
C MET A 331 13.21 -11.79 10.46
N SER A 332 12.22 -10.93 10.26
CA SER A 332 11.39 -10.89 9.05
C SER A 332 11.61 -9.58 8.30
N TYR A 333 11.13 -9.52 7.06
CA TYR A 333 11.25 -8.37 6.15
C TYR A 333 9.87 -8.11 5.53
N ASN A 334 8.85 -8.11 6.39
CA ASN A 334 7.44 -7.92 6.02
C ASN A 334 6.87 -6.68 6.71
N MET A 335 6.37 -6.83 7.94
CA MET A 335 5.79 -5.71 8.71
C MET A 335 6.54 -5.49 10.01
N ALA A 336 6.57 -4.24 10.47
CA ALA A 336 7.00 -3.87 11.82
C ALA A 336 5.78 -3.40 12.61
N VAL A 337 5.69 -3.74 13.90
CA VAL A 337 4.52 -3.50 14.72
C VAL A 337 4.90 -3.11 16.15
N TRP A 338 4.25 -2.11 16.73
CA TRP A 338 4.28 -1.86 18.17
C TRP A 338 3.20 -2.69 18.86
N PHE A 339 3.60 -3.80 19.50
CA PHE A 339 2.66 -4.72 20.15
C PHE A 339 3.00 -5.01 21.62
N SER A 340 4.28 -5.00 22.00
CA SER A 340 4.71 -5.28 23.37
C SER A 340 4.54 -4.07 24.30
N ASN A 341 5.27 -4.06 25.42
CA ASN A 341 5.37 -2.92 26.31
C ASN A 341 6.56 -1.99 26.02
N SER A 342 7.44 -2.36 25.08
CA SER A 342 8.66 -1.64 24.74
C SER A 342 8.48 -0.71 23.55
N LEU A 343 9.36 0.30 23.43
CA LEU A 343 9.30 1.28 22.33
C LEU A 343 9.93 0.79 21.03
N ASN A 344 10.85 -0.17 21.09
CA ASN A 344 11.34 -0.83 19.88
C ASN A 344 10.20 -1.63 19.26
N ARG A 345 10.12 -1.64 17.93
CA ARG A 345 9.11 -2.40 17.20
C ARG A 345 9.44 -3.89 17.24
N GLN A 346 8.38 -4.68 17.18
CA GLN A 346 8.44 -6.11 16.89
C GLN A 346 8.20 -6.32 15.40
N LEU A 347 8.41 -7.55 14.92
CA LEU A 347 8.27 -7.91 13.53
C LEU A 347 7.05 -8.82 13.34
N LEU A 348 6.07 -8.32 12.59
CA LEU A 348 4.88 -9.06 12.19
C LEU A 348 5.15 -9.72 10.83
N ASP A 349 5.10 -11.05 10.81
CA ASP A 349 5.17 -11.80 9.56
C ASP A 349 4.35 -13.08 9.68
N ARG A 350 3.56 -13.35 8.63
CA ARG A 350 2.55 -14.41 8.62
C ARG A 350 1.54 -14.21 9.77
N SER A 351 1.47 -15.15 10.70
CA SER A 351 0.58 -15.11 11.86
C SER A 351 1.39 -15.23 13.16
N LYS A 352 2.50 -14.49 13.26
CA LYS A 352 3.35 -14.40 14.45
C LYS A 352 3.99 -13.02 14.56
N ILE A 353 4.31 -12.64 15.80
CA ILE A 353 5.06 -11.44 16.14
C ILE A 353 6.33 -11.88 16.86
N ASP A 354 7.49 -11.57 16.29
CA ASP A 354 8.80 -11.87 16.87
C ASP A 354 9.55 -10.56 17.18
N ALA A 355 10.22 -10.50 18.33
CA ALA A 355 11.21 -9.48 18.65
C ALA A 355 12.60 -10.04 18.27
N PRO A 356 13.43 -9.34 17.49
CA PRO A 356 14.72 -9.86 17.04
C PRO A 356 15.62 -10.38 18.16
N LYS A 357 15.70 -9.65 19.29
CA LYS A 357 16.49 -10.02 20.48
C LYS A 357 15.76 -10.96 21.46
N GLU A 358 14.44 -10.83 21.61
CA GLU A 358 13.65 -11.56 22.63
C GLU A 358 12.90 -12.79 22.09
N LYS A 359 12.95 -13.04 20.77
CA LYS A 359 12.24 -14.09 20.03
C LYS A 359 10.72 -13.89 20.03
N ARG A 360 9.91 -14.95 20.18
CA ARG A 360 8.46 -14.92 19.99
C ARG A 360 7.77 -14.04 21.04
N VAL A 361 7.10 -12.98 20.59
CA VAL A 361 6.24 -12.12 21.42
C VAL A 361 4.81 -12.63 21.41
N PHE A 362 4.23 -12.86 20.23
CA PHE A 362 2.84 -13.30 20.12
C PHE A 362 2.64 -14.33 19.00
N THR A 363 1.82 -15.35 19.28
CA THR A 363 1.58 -16.48 18.38
C THR A 363 0.15 -16.45 17.87
N ILE A 364 -0.07 -15.70 16.79
CA ILE A 364 -1.42 -15.43 16.25
C ILE A 364 -2.04 -16.69 15.63
N TYR A 365 -1.25 -17.57 15.00
CA TYR A 365 -1.75 -18.82 14.39
C TYR A 365 -2.40 -19.81 15.37
N ARG A 366 -2.32 -19.58 16.69
CA ARG A 366 -3.09 -20.37 17.68
C ARG A 366 -4.58 -20.07 17.66
N TYR A 367 -4.99 -19.01 16.98
CA TYR A 367 -6.37 -18.55 16.89
C TYR A 367 -6.94 -18.83 15.51
N GLU A 368 -6.60 -19.95 14.86
CA GLU A 368 -7.25 -20.45 13.62
C GLU A 368 -7.38 -19.38 12.52
N VAL A 369 -6.40 -18.50 12.42
CA VAL A 369 -6.30 -17.45 11.41
C VAL A 369 -5.36 -17.87 10.29
N THR A 370 -5.50 -17.21 9.15
CA THR A 370 -4.58 -17.29 8.03
C THR A 370 -4.21 -15.89 7.55
N THR A 371 -3.18 -15.82 6.71
CA THR A 371 -2.74 -14.59 6.04
C THR A 371 -3.41 -14.45 4.68
N ILE A 372 -3.42 -13.24 4.16
CA ILE A 372 -3.80 -12.96 2.77
C ILE A 372 -2.55 -12.82 1.88
N ASN A 373 -2.77 -12.79 0.56
CA ASN A 373 -1.75 -12.50 -0.45
C ASN A 373 -0.57 -13.51 -0.54
N SER A 374 -0.85 -14.80 -0.32
CA SER A 374 0.11 -15.90 -0.54
C SER A 374 1.48 -15.65 0.14
N SER A 375 2.58 -15.63 -0.61
CA SER A 375 3.96 -15.42 -0.11
C SER A 375 4.21 -14.03 0.47
N LYS A 376 3.36 -13.03 0.17
CA LYS A 376 3.39 -11.72 0.85
C LYS A 376 2.89 -11.86 2.30
N SER A 377 2.01 -12.82 2.58
CA SER A 377 1.63 -13.26 3.92
C SER A 377 1.22 -12.10 4.84
N ASN A 378 0.39 -11.19 4.33
CA ASN A 378 -0.01 -9.99 5.04
C ASN A 378 -1.14 -10.28 6.06
N PRO A 379 -1.29 -9.46 7.12
CA PRO A 379 -2.57 -9.31 7.78
C PRO A 379 -3.61 -8.71 6.82
N CYS A 380 -4.89 -8.77 7.18
CA CYS A 380 -5.93 -8.04 6.43
C CYS A 380 -5.73 -6.53 6.56
N PHE A 381 -5.40 -6.08 7.77
CA PHE A 381 -5.06 -4.71 8.10
C PHE A 381 -4.35 -4.68 9.47
N TYR A 382 -3.52 -3.69 9.73
CA TYR A 382 -3.06 -3.37 11.09
C TYR A 382 -2.75 -1.87 11.22
N ALA A 383 -3.09 -1.30 12.37
CA ALA A 383 -2.78 0.07 12.78
C ALA A 383 -3.23 0.27 14.24
N ASP A 384 -2.84 1.38 14.88
CA ASP A 384 -3.50 1.89 16.09
C ASP A 384 -4.92 2.33 15.71
N ILE A 385 -5.91 1.52 16.08
CA ILE A 385 -7.34 1.80 15.82
C ILE A 385 -8.17 1.71 17.09
N TRP A 386 -7.59 1.24 18.20
CA TRP A 386 -8.29 1.06 19.45
C TRP A 386 -7.34 1.08 20.66
N GLY A 387 -7.73 1.78 21.73
CA GLY A 387 -7.03 1.69 23.01
C GLY A 387 -5.96 2.76 23.16
N ASP A 388 -4.70 2.34 23.31
CA ASP A 388 -3.55 3.25 23.38
C ASP A 388 -2.68 3.13 22.11
N TRP A 389 -1.48 3.70 22.13
CA TRP A 389 -0.61 3.89 20.96
C TRP A 389 -0.14 2.62 20.23
N ARG A 390 -0.51 1.41 20.68
CA ARG A 390 -0.05 0.16 20.09
C ARG A 390 -1.02 -0.33 19.04
N GLU A 391 -0.52 -1.15 18.13
CA GLU A 391 -1.20 -1.41 16.89
C GLU A 391 -2.03 -2.70 16.97
N GLU A 392 -3.31 -2.62 16.66
CA GLU A 392 -4.19 -3.77 16.47
C GLU A 392 -3.90 -4.46 15.14
N ILE A 393 -4.10 -5.77 15.11
CA ILE A 393 -3.92 -6.60 13.92
C ILE A 393 -5.24 -7.28 13.58
N ILE A 394 -5.65 -7.23 12.31
CA ILE A 394 -6.82 -7.93 11.79
C ILE A 394 -6.34 -9.07 10.89
N GLN A 395 -6.75 -10.31 11.20
CA GLN A 395 -6.56 -11.46 10.32
C GLN A 395 -7.87 -12.19 10.06
N VAL A 396 -7.98 -12.83 8.91
CA VAL A 396 -9.12 -13.66 8.55
C VAL A 396 -8.96 -15.07 9.13
N THR A 397 -10.06 -15.73 9.51
CA THR A 397 -10.05 -17.15 9.88
C THR A 397 -9.62 -18.05 8.73
N SER A 398 -9.08 -19.23 9.02
CA SER A 398 -8.63 -20.18 7.99
C SER A 398 -9.74 -20.62 7.04
N ASP A 399 -11.00 -20.59 7.48
CA ASP A 399 -12.19 -20.89 6.67
C ASP A 399 -12.81 -19.65 5.99
N GLN A 400 -12.24 -18.47 6.22
CA GLN A 400 -12.66 -17.19 5.66
C GLN A 400 -14.09 -16.77 6.00
N THR A 401 -14.55 -17.12 7.20
CA THR A 401 -15.89 -16.76 7.70
C THR A 401 -15.90 -15.61 8.69
N GLU A 402 -14.77 -15.31 9.35
CA GLU A 402 -14.67 -14.23 10.34
C GLU A 402 -13.38 -13.42 10.16
N LEU A 403 -13.42 -12.16 10.58
CA LEU A 403 -12.24 -11.35 10.85
C LEU A 403 -11.97 -11.35 12.37
N ARG A 404 -10.74 -11.63 12.77
CA ARG A 404 -10.28 -11.61 14.16
C ARG A 404 -9.36 -10.41 14.37
N LEU A 405 -9.75 -9.54 15.29
CA LEU A 405 -8.99 -8.38 15.73
C LEU A 405 -8.20 -8.73 16.99
N PHE A 406 -6.90 -8.47 16.97
CA PHE A 406 -5.97 -8.70 18.07
C PHE A 406 -5.46 -7.35 18.58
N THR A 407 -5.75 -7.06 19.85
CA THR A 407 -5.13 -5.95 20.59
C THR A 407 -4.18 -6.51 21.65
N THR A 408 -3.22 -5.70 22.07
CA THR A 408 -2.21 -6.10 23.05
C THR A 408 -2.75 -6.12 24.48
N TRP A 409 -2.27 -7.06 25.29
CA TRP A 409 -2.51 -7.12 26.75
C TRP A 409 -1.27 -6.76 27.58
N TYR A 410 -0.15 -6.46 26.94
CA TYR A 410 1.07 -6.10 27.66
C TYR A 410 0.81 -4.75 28.36
N PRO A 411 1.08 -4.56 29.65
CA PRO A 411 1.04 -3.23 30.25
C PRO A 411 2.27 -2.43 29.82
N THR A 412 2.11 -1.15 29.49
CA THR A 412 3.21 -0.24 29.13
C THR A 412 3.26 0.97 30.05
N ASP A 413 4.47 1.44 30.36
CA ASP A 413 4.70 2.66 31.14
C ASP A 413 4.75 3.92 30.25
N TYR A 414 4.65 3.74 28.93
CA TYR A 414 4.72 4.83 27.96
C TYR A 414 3.34 5.31 27.53
N LYS A 415 3.26 6.61 27.24
CA LYS A 415 2.05 7.26 26.75
C LYS A 415 2.39 8.13 25.55
N PHE A 416 1.77 7.81 24.42
CA PHE A 416 1.81 8.63 23.20
C PHE A 416 0.39 9.03 22.79
N PRO A 417 0.24 10.08 21.98
CA PRO A 417 -1.00 10.33 21.26
C PRO A 417 -1.40 9.12 20.41
N TYR A 418 -2.69 9.05 20.07
CA TYR A 418 -3.23 8.13 19.07
C TYR A 418 -2.40 8.24 17.78
N LEU A 419 -1.80 7.15 17.29
CA LEU A 419 -0.81 7.22 16.21
C LEU A 419 -1.42 7.69 14.89
N MET A 420 -2.70 7.41 14.63
CA MET A 420 -3.40 7.97 13.46
C MET A 420 -3.61 9.48 13.53
N SER A 421 -3.19 10.17 14.60
CA SER A 421 -3.09 11.64 14.62
C SER A 421 -1.77 12.16 14.05
N ASP A 422 -0.78 11.30 13.81
CA ASP A 422 0.39 11.61 12.99
C ASP A 422 0.04 11.39 11.52
N HIS A 423 0.23 12.43 10.72
CA HIS A 423 -0.21 12.46 9.32
C HIS A 423 0.48 11.39 8.46
N VAL A 424 1.79 11.16 8.65
CA VAL A 424 2.52 10.13 7.89
C VAL A 424 2.04 8.72 8.29
N TYR A 425 1.76 8.51 9.57
CA TYR A 425 1.19 7.25 10.05
C TYR A 425 -0.20 7.01 9.49
N GLU A 426 -1.09 7.99 9.56
CA GLU A 426 -2.41 7.93 8.96
C GLU A 426 -2.33 7.60 7.47
N MET A 427 -1.52 8.35 6.70
CA MET A 427 -1.34 8.09 5.26
C MET A 427 -0.76 6.70 4.98
N SER A 428 0.16 6.21 5.81
CA SER A 428 0.72 4.86 5.66
C SER A 428 -0.32 3.75 5.95
N ALA A 429 -1.20 3.97 6.91
CA ALA A 429 -2.27 3.03 7.26
C ALA A 429 -3.36 3.02 6.18
N LEU A 430 -3.86 4.19 5.75
CA LEU A 430 -4.93 4.30 4.74
C LEU A 430 -4.53 3.69 3.39
N ASN A 431 -3.26 3.82 3.02
CA ASN A 431 -2.72 3.31 1.76
C ASN A 431 -2.22 1.85 1.85
N GLN A 432 -2.42 1.15 2.98
CA GLN A 432 -1.87 -0.19 3.22
C GLN A 432 -2.37 -1.26 2.25
N ASN A 433 -3.59 -1.14 1.71
CA ASN A 433 -4.17 -2.14 0.80
C ASN A 433 -3.62 -2.07 -0.64
N ILE A 434 -2.82 -1.05 -0.95
CA ILE A 434 -2.37 -0.78 -2.32
C ILE A 434 -1.30 -1.80 -2.76
N GLY A 435 -1.63 -2.62 -3.75
CA GLY A 435 -0.72 -3.54 -4.43
C GLY A 435 -0.02 -4.51 -3.48
N TYR A 436 1.27 -4.29 -3.18
CA TYR A 436 1.98 -5.04 -2.13
C TYR A 436 1.98 -4.24 -0.83
N ASN A 437 1.17 -4.68 0.13
CA ASN A 437 0.96 -3.99 1.41
C ASN A 437 2.29 -3.67 2.10
N GLN A 438 2.46 -2.42 2.53
CA GLN A 438 3.63 -1.92 3.25
C GLN A 438 3.29 -1.59 4.70
N PRO A 439 4.28 -1.57 5.61
CA PRO A 439 4.03 -1.29 7.01
C PRO A 439 3.73 0.18 7.29
N THR A 440 3.04 0.44 8.41
CA THR A 440 2.83 1.77 8.95
C THR A 440 4.17 2.41 9.36
N GLN A 441 4.29 3.73 9.22
CA GLN A 441 5.49 4.50 9.59
C GLN A 441 5.11 5.87 10.15
N LEU A 442 5.90 6.43 11.07
CA LEU A 442 5.62 7.73 11.69
C LEU A 442 6.42 8.88 11.07
N GLY A 443 5.84 10.07 11.10
CA GLY A 443 6.47 11.33 10.74
C GLY A 443 7.43 11.86 11.81
N TYR A 444 7.33 11.34 13.03
CA TYR A 444 8.28 11.55 14.12
C TYR A 444 8.96 10.26 14.55
N TYR A 445 10.11 10.37 15.22
CA TYR A 445 10.85 9.22 15.70
C TYR A 445 10.21 8.66 16.97
N LEU A 446 9.85 7.37 16.95
CA LEU A 446 9.38 6.60 18.10
C LEU A 446 10.23 5.33 18.23
N GLY A 447 11.10 5.31 19.22
CA GLY A 447 12.01 4.19 19.48
C GLY A 447 12.54 4.16 20.91
N SER A 448 13.33 3.13 21.19
CA SER A 448 13.80 2.68 22.50
C SER A 448 14.96 3.50 23.06
N ASP A 449 15.62 4.29 22.24
CA ASP A 449 16.60 5.31 22.65
C ASP A 449 15.99 6.70 22.83
N LEU A 450 14.68 6.89 22.57
CA LEU A 450 13.99 8.19 22.69
C LEU A 450 14.19 8.89 24.04
N TYR A 451 14.30 8.10 25.11
CA TYR A 451 14.53 8.60 26.47
C TYR A 451 15.95 8.33 27.00
N LYS A 452 16.82 7.74 26.18
CA LYS A 452 18.24 7.55 26.55
C LYS A 452 18.97 8.88 26.32
N LYS A 453 19.65 9.34 27.37
CA LYS A 453 20.41 10.61 27.36
C LYS A 453 21.85 10.39 26.91
#